data_AF-A0A1E7IEM0-F1
#
_entry.id   AF-A0A1E7IEM0-F1
#
_cell.length_a   1.000
_cell.length_b   1.000
_cell.length_c   1.000
_cell.angle_alpha   90.00
_cell.angle_beta   90.00
_cell.angle_gamma   90.00
#
_symmetry.space_group_name_H-M   'P 1'
#
loop_
_entity.id
_entity.type
_entity.pdbx_description
1 polymer ?
#
loop_
_entity_poly.entity_id
_entity_poly.type
_entity_poly.pdbx_seq_one_letter_code
_entity_poly.pdbx_strand_id
1 'polypeptide(L)'
;MKIKMAFFGALAGGAGVVGLYFGLGINWISLAIVGGVTLLSYIGAHFTATTGFGEFMRGWLIGLNAGLNGSLGVIVYSLLLGPAGVAVGAALGVLNFVTVFPVISRSEVFQGFLGWLCLLQPMSYLVAGLGLFFYLANLILHPVALITRTQYLRILGMRVDWKTGTFFQRGGLFSNMNPIDTAYNMGNFSFVDKAPGPWHIEHEAGHTLNLATFGSLFHLVGAIDENLTGGGANAFAERLAESNNPSTTQSNIIAMWT
;
A
#
# COMPACT_ATOMS: atom_id res chain seq x y z
N MET A 1 17.14 11.16 4.74
CA MET A 1 16.32 11.78 3.68
C MET A 1 16.56 13.28 3.67
N LYS A 2 16.94 13.87 2.53
CA LYS A 2 16.93 15.33 2.37
C LYS A 2 15.50 15.74 2.00
N ILE A 3 14.72 16.12 3.00
CA ILE A 3 13.27 16.48 2.92
C ILE A 3 12.92 17.30 1.67
N LYS A 4 13.84 18.18 1.23
CA LYS A 4 13.68 19.06 0.07
C LYS A 4 13.29 18.33 -1.22
N MET A 5 13.98 17.24 -1.60
CA MET A 5 13.72 16.60 -2.91
C MET A 5 12.39 15.86 -2.96
N ALA A 6 12.09 15.09 -1.91
CA ALA A 6 10.83 14.38 -1.80
C ALA A 6 9.65 15.36 -1.77
N PHE A 7 9.77 16.47 -1.04
CA PHE A 7 8.73 17.50 -0.99
C PHE A 7 8.41 18.11 -2.37
N PHE A 8 9.43 18.48 -3.15
CA PHE A 8 9.20 19.00 -4.50
C PHE A 8 8.62 17.94 -5.44
N GLY A 9 9.05 16.68 -5.30
CA GLY A 9 8.42 15.55 -5.99
C GLY A 9 6.93 15.47 -5.68
N ALA A 10 6.56 15.49 -4.39
CA ALA A 10 5.18 15.36 -3.95
C ALA A 10 4.30 16.53 -4.44
N LEU A 11 4.81 17.75 -4.41
CA LEU A 11 4.11 18.91 -4.97
C LEU A 11 3.87 18.73 -6.48
N ALA A 12 4.89 18.33 -7.22
CA ALA A 12 4.81 18.18 -8.66
C ALA A 12 3.87 17.03 -9.06
N GLY A 13 3.92 15.89 -8.36
CA GLY A 13 3.02 14.76 -8.60
C GLY A 13 1.56 15.09 -8.28
N GLY A 14 1.32 15.73 -7.13
CA GLY A 14 -0.04 16.13 -6.73
C GLY A 14 -0.64 17.18 -7.65
N ALA A 15 0.12 18.23 -8.00
CA ALA A 15 -0.30 19.23 -8.97
C ALA A 15 -0.53 18.62 -10.36
N GLY A 16 0.30 17.65 -10.76
CA GLY A 16 0.16 16.93 -12.03
C GLY A 16 -1.18 16.20 -12.13
N VAL A 17 -1.58 15.45 -11.10
CA VAL A 17 -2.88 14.75 -11.08
C VAL A 17 -4.05 15.73 -11.07
N VAL A 18 -4.01 16.73 -10.18
CA VAL A 18 -5.10 17.72 -10.09
C VAL A 18 -5.25 18.49 -11.39
N GLY A 19 -4.15 18.91 -12.01
CA GLY A 19 -4.14 19.59 -13.30
C GLY A 19 -4.64 18.69 -14.44
N LEU A 20 -4.24 17.42 -14.46
CA LEU A 20 -4.71 16.43 -15.44
C LEU A 20 -6.23 16.25 -15.35
N TYR A 21 -6.76 16.06 -14.15
CA TYR A 21 -8.20 15.88 -13.94
C TYR A 21 -9.00 17.16 -14.16
N PHE A 22 -8.43 18.33 -13.87
CA PHE A 22 -9.07 19.60 -14.22
C PHE A 22 -9.14 19.80 -15.74
N GLY A 23 -8.07 19.46 -16.47
CA GLY A 23 -7.98 19.68 -17.92
C GLY A 23 -8.71 18.63 -18.76
N LEU A 24 -8.62 17.35 -18.40
CA LEU A 24 -9.18 16.24 -19.19
C LEU A 24 -10.40 15.58 -18.52
N GLY A 25 -10.70 15.89 -17.27
CA GLY A 25 -11.65 15.13 -16.46
C GLY A 25 -11.12 13.76 -16.04
N ILE A 26 -11.90 13.04 -15.25
CA ILE A 26 -11.61 11.64 -14.87
C ILE A 26 -12.26 10.71 -15.89
N ASN A 27 -11.40 10.12 -16.71
CA ASN A 27 -11.78 9.18 -17.76
C ASN A 27 -10.65 8.17 -18.02
N TRP A 28 -10.91 7.18 -18.88
CA TRP A 28 -9.94 6.13 -19.20
C TRP A 28 -8.59 6.64 -19.69
N ILE A 29 -8.53 7.76 -20.42
CA ILE A 29 -7.28 8.34 -20.89
C ILE A 29 -6.48 8.90 -19.72
N SER A 30 -7.11 9.70 -18.86
CA SER A 30 -6.46 10.26 -17.66
C SER A 30 -5.97 9.14 -16.72
N LEU A 31 -6.73 8.06 -16.57
CA LEU A 31 -6.34 6.90 -15.77
C LEU A 31 -5.17 6.12 -16.38
N ALA A 32 -5.16 5.94 -17.70
CA ALA A 32 -4.04 5.31 -18.40
C ALA A 32 -2.75 6.14 -18.27
N ILE A 33 -2.85 7.47 -18.37
CA ILE A 33 -1.72 8.38 -18.15
C ILE A 33 -1.19 8.23 -16.72
N VAL A 34 -2.06 8.28 -15.71
CA VAL A 34 -1.67 8.10 -14.31
C VAL A 34 -1.01 6.74 -14.08
N GLY A 35 -1.56 5.66 -14.66
CA GLY A 35 -0.98 4.32 -14.60
C GLY A 35 0.41 4.26 -15.21
N GLY A 36 0.58 4.77 -16.43
CA GLY A 36 1.87 4.81 -17.12
C GLY A 36 2.91 5.65 -16.38
N VAL A 37 2.51 6.84 -15.90
CA VAL A 37 3.39 7.71 -15.11
C VAL A 37 3.78 7.06 -13.79
N THR A 38 2.85 6.39 -13.10
CA THR A 38 3.14 5.65 -11.85
C THR A 38 4.17 4.54 -12.10
N LEU A 39 3.98 3.74 -13.16
CA LEU A 39 4.92 2.69 -13.54
C LEU A 39 6.32 3.25 -13.84
N LEU A 40 6.42 4.24 -14.73
CA LEU A 40 7.70 4.87 -15.07
C LEU A 40 8.35 5.51 -13.84
N SER A 41 7.54 6.07 -12.95
CA SER A 41 8.03 6.69 -11.72
C SER A 41 8.56 5.68 -10.71
N TYR A 42 7.87 4.55 -10.57
CA TYR A 42 8.33 3.41 -9.78
C TYR A 42 9.66 2.89 -10.31
N ILE A 43 9.78 2.66 -11.62
CA ILE A 43 11.02 2.19 -12.25
C ILE A 43 12.16 3.17 -11.98
N GLY A 44 11.91 4.47 -12.17
CA GLY A 44 12.89 5.52 -11.86
C GLY A 44 13.32 5.50 -10.39
N ALA A 45 12.36 5.37 -9.47
CA ALA A 45 12.63 5.30 -8.02
C ALA A 45 13.42 4.04 -7.64
N HIS A 46 13.10 2.89 -8.23
CA HIS A 46 13.80 1.61 -8.02
C HIS A 46 15.29 1.74 -8.34
N PHE A 47 15.62 2.16 -9.56
CA PHE A 47 17.01 2.23 -10.03
C PHE A 47 17.84 3.35 -9.38
N THR A 48 17.19 4.35 -8.79
CA THR A 48 17.87 5.53 -8.26
C THR A 48 17.62 5.77 -6.77
N ALA A 49 17.15 4.74 -6.06
CA ALA A 49 16.65 4.79 -4.68
C ALA A 49 17.58 5.48 -3.65
N THR A 50 18.90 5.44 -3.86
CA THR A 50 19.92 6.03 -2.97
C THR A 50 20.36 7.44 -3.37
N THR A 51 19.76 8.01 -4.42
CA THR A 51 20.12 9.31 -4.99
C THR A 51 19.07 10.38 -4.68
N GLY A 52 19.40 11.66 -4.88
CA GLY A 52 18.43 12.75 -4.78
C GLY A 52 17.30 12.65 -5.81
N PHE A 53 17.53 12.04 -6.97
CA PHE A 53 16.49 11.78 -7.95
C PHE A 53 15.52 10.70 -7.47
N GLY A 54 16.02 9.61 -6.86
CA GLY A 54 15.16 8.61 -6.23
C GLY A 54 14.30 9.17 -5.10
N GLU A 55 14.86 10.09 -4.29
CA GLU A 55 14.08 10.83 -3.29
C GLU A 55 12.96 11.66 -3.94
N PHE A 56 13.26 12.36 -5.04
CA PHE A 56 12.26 13.09 -5.82
C PHE A 56 11.17 12.15 -6.39
N MET A 57 11.54 11.03 -7.00
CA MET A 57 10.60 10.08 -7.60
C MET A 57 9.71 9.42 -6.56
N ARG A 58 10.23 9.10 -5.37
CA ARG A 58 9.40 8.65 -4.25
C ARG A 58 8.41 9.73 -3.82
N GLY A 59 8.87 10.97 -3.67
CA GLY A 59 8.00 12.11 -3.40
C GLY A 59 6.92 12.26 -4.46
N TRP A 60 7.28 12.17 -5.73
CA TRP A 60 6.37 12.21 -6.87
C TRP A 60 5.27 11.14 -6.77
N LEU A 61 5.62 9.89 -6.46
CA LEU A 61 4.64 8.81 -6.25
C LEU A 61 3.68 9.10 -5.08
N ILE A 62 4.18 9.65 -3.97
CA ILE A 62 3.34 10.13 -2.84
C ILE A 62 2.37 11.21 -3.34
N GLY A 63 2.89 12.19 -4.09
CA GLY A 63 2.12 13.29 -4.66
C GLY A 63 1.02 12.81 -5.59
N LEU A 64 1.33 11.89 -6.50
CA LEU A 64 0.34 11.27 -7.39
C LEU A 64 -0.80 10.65 -6.58
N ASN A 65 -0.49 9.78 -5.62
CA ASN A 65 -1.50 9.11 -4.82
C ASN A 65 -2.29 10.09 -3.94
N ALA A 66 -1.65 11.13 -3.40
CA ALA A 66 -2.32 12.21 -2.67
C ALA A 66 -3.33 12.96 -3.55
N GLY A 67 -2.93 13.34 -4.78
CA GLY A 67 -3.82 13.99 -5.74
C GLY A 67 -4.99 13.10 -6.16
N LEU A 68 -4.74 11.81 -6.35
CA LEU A 68 -5.75 10.81 -6.70
C LEU A 68 -6.75 10.59 -5.56
N ASN A 69 -6.28 10.32 -4.34
CA ASN A 69 -7.13 10.17 -3.16
C ASN A 69 -7.92 11.46 -2.86
N GLY A 70 -7.31 12.62 -3.07
CA GLY A 70 -7.99 13.91 -2.97
C GLY A 70 -9.16 14.01 -3.96
N SER A 71 -8.87 13.85 -5.25
CA SER A 71 -9.83 14.06 -6.32
C SER A 71 -10.93 12.99 -6.34
N LEU A 72 -10.55 11.71 -6.23
CA LEU A 72 -11.49 10.60 -6.16
C LEU A 72 -12.26 10.62 -4.84
N GLY A 73 -11.62 11.04 -3.75
CA GLY A 73 -12.25 11.16 -2.44
C GLY A 73 -13.37 12.20 -2.46
N VAL A 74 -13.14 13.35 -3.08
CA VAL A 74 -14.20 14.37 -3.27
C VAL A 74 -15.41 13.74 -3.96
N ILE A 75 -15.20 12.98 -5.04
CA ILE A 75 -16.30 12.35 -5.80
C ILE A 75 -17.02 11.31 -4.96
N VAL A 76 -16.28 10.32 -4.44
CA VAL A 76 -16.85 9.20 -3.68
C VAL A 76 -17.59 9.71 -2.45
N TYR A 77 -16.95 10.57 -1.65
CA TYR A 77 -17.55 11.03 -0.42
C TYR A 77 -18.62 12.10 -0.62
N SER A 78 -18.59 12.87 -1.71
CA SER A 78 -19.72 13.78 -1.99
C SER A 78 -20.97 13.05 -2.43
N LEU A 79 -20.86 11.87 -3.03
CA LEU A 79 -22.01 11.01 -3.28
C LEU A 79 -22.65 10.48 -1.98
N LEU A 80 -21.84 10.23 -0.94
CA LEU A 80 -22.31 9.67 0.33
C LEU A 80 -22.74 10.74 1.34
N LEU A 81 -22.05 11.87 1.37
CA LEU A 81 -22.15 12.89 2.42
C LEU A 81 -22.55 14.27 1.87
N GLY A 82 -22.84 14.39 0.58
CA GLY A 82 -23.15 15.65 -0.08
C GLY A 82 -21.95 16.63 -0.07
N PRO A 83 -22.18 17.93 0.17
CA PRO A 83 -21.09 18.93 0.19
C PRO A 83 -19.97 18.64 1.20
N ALA A 84 -20.27 17.96 2.31
CA ALA A 84 -19.28 17.60 3.32
C ALA A 84 -18.22 16.61 2.79
N GLY A 85 -18.54 15.84 1.75
CA GLY A 85 -17.61 14.91 1.11
C GLY A 85 -16.38 15.58 0.50
N VAL A 86 -16.49 16.87 0.13
CA VAL A 86 -15.35 17.65 -0.37
C VAL A 86 -14.25 17.76 0.69
N ALA A 87 -14.64 18.01 1.94
CA ALA A 87 -13.71 18.11 3.06
C ALA A 87 -13.03 16.77 3.36
N VAL A 88 -13.77 15.66 3.26
CA VAL A 88 -13.22 14.30 3.44
C VAL A 88 -12.19 13.99 2.35
N GLY A 89 -12.52 14.25 1.08
CA GLY A 89 -11.58 14.07 -0.02
C GLY A 89 -10.30 14.90 0.16
N ALA A 90 -10.44 16.20 0.44
CA ALA A 90 -9.29 17.07 0.71
C ALA A 90 -8.44 16.56 1.88
N ALA A 91 -9.06 16.11 2.97
CA ALA A 91 -8.36 15.56 4.13
C ALA A 91 -7.57 14.30 3.78
N LEU A 92 -8.13 13.39 2.97
CA LEU A 92 -7.42 12.19 2.50
C LEU A 92 -6.23 12.54 1.60
N GLY A 93 -6.37 13.55 0.75
CA GLY A 93 -5.26 14.07 -0.05
C GLY A 93 -4.13 14.63 0.81
N VAL A 94 -4.46 15.46 1.81
CA VAL A 94 -3.48 16.01 2.77
C VAL A 94 -2.82 14.91 3.59
N LEU A 95 -3.59 13.96 4.11
CA LEU A 95 -3.09 12.83 4.89
C LEU A 95 -2.01 12.06 4.13
N ASN A 96 -2.23 11.80 2.84
CA ASN A 96 -1.24 11.17 1.98
C ASN A 96 -0.03 12.06 1.72
N PHE A 97 -0.27 13.34 1.41
CA PHE A 97 0.81 14.27 1.08
C PHE A 97 1.81 14.43 2.24
N VAL A 98 1.33 14.49 3.49
CA VAL A 98 2.20 14.71 4.65
C VAL A 98 3.13 13.54 4.96
N THR A 99 2.92 12.36 4.35
CA THR A 99 3.85 11.22 4.44
C THR A 99 5.25 11.55 3.88
N VAL A 100 5.37 12.62 3.08
CA VAL A 100 6.66 13.10 2.56
C VAL A 100 7.57 13.67 3.66
N PHE A 101 7.07 13.95 4.86
CA PHE A 101 7.85 14.50 5.97
C PHE A 101 8.27 13.37 6.92
N PRO A 102 9.58 13.11 7.15
CA PRO A 102 10.03 11.98 7.97
C PRO A 102 9.56 12.06 9.42
N VAL A 103 9.44 13.28 9.96
CA VAL A 103 8.92 13.52 11.32
C VAL A 103 7.49 13.01 11.45
N ILE A 104 6.73 13.01 10.36
CA ILE A 104 5.35 12.53 10.30
C ILE A 104 5.33 11.04 9.93
N SER A 105 5.99 10.62 8.84
CA SER A 105 5.95 9.24 8.37
C SER A 105 6.55 8.23 9.34
N ARG A 106 7.48 8.65 10.21
CA ARG A 106 8.11 7.80 11.25
C ARG A 106 7.42 7.87 12.61
N SER A 107 6.36 8.67 12.72
CA SER A 107 5.54 8.69 13.93
C SER A 107 4.62 7.48 13.96
N GLU A 108 4.75 6.64 14.99
CA GLU A 108 3.90 5.45 15.14
C GLU A 108 2.41 5.80 15.21
N VAL A 109 2.08 6.93 15.84
CA VAL A 109 0.70 7.43 15.90
C VAL A 109 0.18 7.75 14.51
N PHE A 110 0.99 8.41 13.69
CA PHE A 110 0.61 8.74 12.31
C PHE A 110 0.51 7.48 11.44
N GLN A 111 1.43 6.52 11.60
CA GLN A 111 1.35 5.23 10.91
C GLN A 111 0.05 4.49 11.25
N GLY A 112 -0.40 4.55 12.50
CA GLY A 112 -1.70 3.97 12.87
C GLY A 112 -2.88 4.67 12.24
N PHE A 113 -2.91 6.01 12.25
CA PHE A 113 -3.95 6.73 11.51
C PHE A 113 -3.93 6.38 10.03
N LEU A 114 -2.76 6.39 9.39
CA LEU A 114 -2.60 6.11 7.98
C LEU A 114 -3.04 4.68 7.63
N GLY A 115 -2.61 3.69 8.41
CA GLY A 115 -2.93 2.28 8.19
C GLY A 115 -4.42 1.99 8.36
N TRP A 116 -5.07 2.49 9.43
CA TRP A 116 -6.52 2.33 9.60
C TRP A 116 -7.32 3.09 8.54
N LEU A 117 -6.90 4.30 8.18
CA LEU A 117 -7.57 5.10 7.15
C LEU A 117 -7.28 4.61 5.73
N CYS A 118 -6.35 3.67 5.54
CA CYS A 118 -6.13 3.00 4.26
C CYS A 118 -7.46 2.48 3.70
N LEU A 119 -8.32 1.87 4.52
CA LEU A 119 -9.64 1.36 4.11
C LEU A 119 -10.63 2.43 3.62
N LEU A 120 -10.35 3.71 3.87
CA LEU A 120 -11.17 4.86 3.45
C LEU A 120 -10.55 5.61 2.26
N GLN A 121 -9.39 5.19 1.77
CA GLN A 121 -8.72 5.84 0.65
C GLN A 121 -9.16 5.22 -0.67
N PRO A 122 -9.77 5.99 -1.61
CA PRO A 122 -10.21 5.44 -2.89
C PRO A 122 -9.13 4.68 -3.67
N MET A 123 -7.87 5.13 -3.57
CA MET A 123 -6.75 4.46 -4.23
C MET A 123 -6.34 3.14 -3.58
N SER A 124 -6.83 2.79 -2.40
CA SER A 124 -6.59 1.48 -1.78
C SER A 124 -7.70 0.47 -2.09
N TYR A 125 -8.89 0.93 -2.47
CA TYR A 125 -10.12 0.12 -2.51
C TYR A 125 -9.98 -1.15 -3.34
N LEU A 126 -9.25 -1.10 -4.45
CA LEU A 126 -9.04 -2.27 -5.29
C LEU A 126 -8.29 -3.38 -4.54
N VAL A 127 -7.11 -3.06 -4.01
CA VAL A 127 -6.26 -4.04 -3.31
C VAL A 127 -6.86 -4.43 -1.96
N ALA A 128 -7.34 -3.46 -1.18
CA ALA A 128 -7.96 -3.73 0.12
C ALA A 128 -9.28 -4.50 -0.02
N GLY A 129 -10.07 -4.24 -1.07
CA GLY A 129 -11.30 -4.98 -1.38
C GLY A 129 -11.01 -6.43 -1.77
N LEU A 130 -9.99 -6.67 -2.60
CA LEU A 130 -9.53 -8.03 -2.90
C LEU A 130 -9.01 -8.76 -1.65
N GLY A 131 -8.24 -8.06 -0.81
CA GLY A 131 -7.79 -8.59 0.48
C GLY A 131 -8.96 -8.97 1.39
N LEU A 132 -9.96 -8.10 1.53
CA LEU A 132 -11.16 -8.39 2.32
C LEU A 132 -11.90 -9.60 1.76
N PHE A 133 -12.04 -9.70 0.43
CA PHE A 133 -12.65 -10.85 -0.22
C PHE A 133 -11.92 -12.16 0.12
N PHE A 134 -10.59 -12.19 0.00
CA PHE A 134 -9.78 -13.38 0.35
C PHE A 134 -9.90 -13.75 1.83
N TYR A 135 -9.87 -12.75 2.71
CA TYR A 135 -10.03 -12.92 4.15
C TYR A 135 -11.39 -13.55 4.50
N LEU A 136 -12.48 -12.99 3.97
CA LEU A 136 -13.83 -13.52 4.17
C LEU A 136 -14.01 -14.91 3.55
N ALA A 137 -13.46 -15.14 2.35
CA ALA A 137 -13.55 -16.44 1.70
C ALA A 137 -12.83 -17.53 2.51
N ASN A 138 -11.66 -17.24 3.07
CA ASN A 138 -11.01 -18.18 3.98
C ASN A 138 -11.86 -18.45 5.24
N LEU A 139 -12.48 -17.43 5.83
CA LEU A 139 -13.38 -17.60 6.99
C LEU A 139 -14.57 -18.50 6.66
N ILE A 140 -15.17 -18.33 5.48
CA ILE A 140 -16.31 -19.14 5.02
C ILE A 140 -15.87 -20.58 4.71
N LEU A 141 -14.68 -20.78 4.15
CA LEU A 141 -14.15 -22.11 3.81
C LEU A 141 -13.61 -22.87 5.03
N HIS A 142 -13.33 -22.18 6.14
CA HIS A 142 -12.81 -22.83 7.35
C HIS A 142 -13.78 -23.87 7.95
N PRO A 143 -15.09 -23.60 8.14
CA PRO A 143 -16.06 -24.62 8.53
C PRO A 143 -16.07 -25.84 7.61
N VAL A 144 -15.98 -25.63 6.29
CA VAL A 144 -15.89 -26.74 5.31
C VAL A 144 -14.64 -27.57 5.59
N ALA A 145 -13.49 -26.92 5.83
CA ALA A 145 -12.24 -27.56 6.19
C ALA A 145 -12.35 -28.45 7.45
N LEU A 146 -13.15 -28.04 8.43
CA LEU A 146 -13.38 -28.82 9.66
C LEU A 146 -14.22 -30.08 9.38
N ILE A 147 -15.23 -29.98 8.52
CA ILE A 147 -16.10 -31.10 8.14
C ILE A 147 -15.35 -32.10 7.26
N THR A 148 -14.67 -31.62 6.22
CA THR A 148 -13.96 -32.47 5.24
C THR A 148 -12.56 -32.88 5.69
N ARG A 149 -12.08 -32.34 6.81
CA ARG A 149 -10.71 -32.48 7.33
C ARG A 149 -9.62 -31.99 6.36
N THR A 150 -9.96 -31.12 5.41
CA THR A 150 -9.04 -30.55 4.42
C THR A 150 -8.10 -29.53 5.07
N GLN A 151 -6.87 -29.94 5.39
CA GLN A 151 -5.89 -29.05 6.06
C GLN A 151 -5.56 -27.79 5.26
N TYR A 152 -5.59 -27.87 3.93
CA TYR A 152 -5.30 -26.74 3.04
C TYR A 152 -6.30 -25.58 3.16
N LEU A 153 -7.52 -25.83 3.63
CA LEU A 153 -8.54 -24.79 3.81
C LEU A 153 -8.62 -24.30 5.26
N ARG A 154 -7.82 -24.87 6.16
CA ARG A 154 -7.93 -24.61 7.59
C ARG A 154 -7.18 -23.33 7.97
N ILE A 155 -7.88 -22.45 8.68
CA ILE A 155 -7.26 -21.32 9.38
C ILE A 155 -6.57 -21.86 10.63
N LEU A 156 -5.28 -21.55 10.76
CA LEU A 156 -4.42 -21.98 11.87
C LEU A 156 -4.22 -20.87 12.89
N GLY A 157 -4.43 -19.62 12.51
CA GLY A 157 -4.39 -18.50 13.43
C GLY A 157 -4.83 -17.21 12.78
N MET A 158 -5.25 -16.26 13.61
CA MET A 158 -5.58 -14.91 13.21
C MET A 158 -4.95 -13.94 14.21
N ARG A 159 -4.43 -12.82 13.73
CA ARG A 159 -3.85 -11.76 14.54
C ARG A 159 -4.24 -10.41 13.96
N VAL A 160 -4.20 -9.37 14.78
CA VAL A 160 -4.38 -8.00 14.33
C VAL A 160 -3.17 -7.23 14.80
N ASP A 161 -2.45 -6.62 13.86
CA ASP A 161 -1.54 -5.55 14.20
C ASP A 161 -2.35 -4.26 14.35
N TRP A 162 -2.57 -3.87 15.60
CA TRP A 162 -3.33 -2.66 15.93
C TRP A 162 -2.57 -1.38 15.57
N LYS A 163 -1.23 -1.47 15.45
CA LYS A 163 -0.38 -0.33 15.09
C LYS A 163 -0.69 0.16 13.69
N THR A 164 -0.96 -0.71 12.71
CA THR A 164 -1.32 -0.29 11.34
C THR A 164 -2.74 -0.68 10.92
N GLY A 165 -3.48 -1.39 11.77
CA GLY A 165 -4.81 -1.90 11.43
C GLY A 165 -4.75 -3.02 10.38
N THR A 166 -3.72 -3.87 10.46
CA THR A 166 -3.51 -4.98 9.53
C THR A 166 -3.98 -6.29 10.16
N PHE A 167 -4.91 -6.97 9.50
CA PHE A 167 -5.46 -8.26 9.89
C PHE A 167 -4.62 -9.37 9.26
N PHE A 168 -4.04 -10.21 10.08
CA PHE A 168 -3.24 -11.35 9.64
C PHE A 168 -4.02 -12.64 9.77
N GLN A 169 -3.90 -13.49 8.75
CA GLN A 169 -4.54 -14.78 8.72
C GLN A 169 -3.57 -15.86 8.25
N ARG A 170 -3.27 -16.81 9.15
CA ARG A 170 -2.43 -17.97 8.84
C ARG A 170 -3.27 -19.15 8.38
N GLY A 171 -2.89 -19.74 7.25
CA GLY A 171 -3.65 -20.81 6.62
C GLY A 171 -5.00 -20.36 6.08
N GLY A 172 -5.69 -21.26 5.39
CA GLY A 172 -6.82 -20.94 4.52
C GLY A 172 -6.41 -21.01 3.05
N LEU A 173 -7.40 -21.13 2.16
CA LEU A 173 -7.19 -21.26 0.72
C LEU A 173 -6.21 -20.21 0.18
N PHE A 174 -6.53 -18.93 0.38
CA PHE A 174 -5.75 -17.84 -0.19
C PHE A 174 -4.38 -17.68 0.45
N SER A 175 -4.24 -17.97 1.75
CA SER A 175 -2.92 -17.96 2.38
C SER A 175 -2.01 -19.06 1.84
N ASN A 176 -2.58 -20.22 1.55
CA ASN A 176 -1.82 -21.38 1.07
C ASN A 176 -1.65 -21.43 -0.46
N MET A 177 -2.25 -20.48 -1.19
CA MET A 177 -2.05 -20.32 -2.64
C MET A 177 -0.78 -19.52 -2.95
N ASN A 178 -0.10 -18.98 -1.94
CA ASN A 178 1.21 -18.35 -2.12
C ASN A 178 2.24 -19.40 -2.57
N PRO A 179 2.80 -19.30 -3.80
CA PRO A 179 3.69 -20.33 -4.33
C PRO A 179 5.06 -20.38 -3.64
N ILE A 180 5.40 -19.37 -2.82
CA ILE A 180 6.70 -19.26 -2.13
C ILE A 180 6.60 -19.71 -0.66
N ASP A 181 5.41 -20.14 -0.20
CA ASP A 181 5.15 -20.58 1.18
C ASP A 181 5.53 -19.53 2.26
N THR A 182 5.36 -18.24 1.95
CA THR A 182 5.66 -17.10 2.82
C THR A 182 4.38 -16.33 3.23
N ALA A 183 4.53 -15.09 3.70
CA ALA A 183 3.44 -14.14 3.86
C ALA A 183 3.35 -13.19 2.65
N TYR A 184 2.17 -12.62 2.43
CA TYR A 184 1.96 -11.51 1.51
C TYR A 184 0.83 -10.60 2.01
N ASN A 185 0.84 -9.35 1.55
CA ASN A 185 -0.15 -8.34 1.94
C ASN A 185 -1.06 -7.92 0.78
N MET A 186 -2.34 -7.75 1.09
CA MET A 186 -3.35 -7.10 0.25
C MET A 186 -4.08 -6.01 1.05
N GLY A 187 -3.39 -4.88 1.24
CA GLY A 187 -3.90 -3.72 1.95
C GLY A 187 -3.93 -3.96 3.45
N ASN A 188 -5.10 -3.94 4.08
CA ASN A 188 -5.20 -4.20 5.52
C ASN A 188 -5.31 -5.70 5.84
N PHE A 189 -5.11 -6.59 4.87
CA PHE A 189 -5.25 -8.02 5.05
C PHE A 189 -3.96 -8.72 4.59
N SER A 190 -3.30 -9.40 5.52
CA SER A 190 -2.09 -10.17 5.28
C SER A 190 -2.34 -11.65 5.45
N PHE A 191 -1.81 -12.44 4.51
CA PHE A 191 -2.04 -13.86 4.41
C PHE A 191 -0.72 -14.59 4.61
N VAL A 192 -0.67 -15.45 5.63
CA VAL A 192 0.54 -16.18 6.01
C VAL A 192 0.35 -17.66 5.66
N ASP A 193 1.26 -18.25 4.89
CA ASP A 193 1.20 -19.67 4.57
C ASP A 193 1.12 -20.55 5.83
N LYS A 194 0.52 -21.73 5.70
CA LYS A 194 0.41 -22.71 6.79
C LYS A 194 1.75 -23.27 7.25
N ALA A 195 2.80 -23.18 6.44
CA ALA A 195 4.13 -23.67 6.74
C ALA A 195 4.64 -23.08 8.06
N PRO A 196 5.45 -23.84 8.82
CA PRO A 196 6.02 -23.35 10.07
C PRO A 196 7.05 -22.27 9.78
N GLY A 197 6.61 -21.01 9.80
CA GLY A 197 7.46 -19.83 9.64
C GLY A 197 7.03 -18.67 10.55
N PRO A 198 7.79 -17.56 10.58
CA PRO A 198 7.36 -16.33 11.24
C PRO A 198 6.17 -15.69 10.51
N TRP A 199 5.50 -14.74 11.17
CA TRP A 199 4.35 -14.02 10.60
C TRP A 199 4.75 -12.79 9.78
N HIS A 200 6.03 -12.39 9.85
CA HIS A 200 6.57 -11.19 9.20
C HIS A 200 5.75 -9.91 9.48
N ILE A 201 5.15 -9.79 10.67
CA ILE A 201 4.13 -8.77 11.00
C ILE A 201 4.59 -7.36 10.62
N GLU A 202 5.77 -6.94 11.08
CA GLU A 202 6.26 -5.57 10.82
C GLU A 202 6.50 -5.30 9.34
N HIS A 203 7.03 -6.27 8.60
CA HIS A 203 7.26 -6.15 7.16
C HIS A 203 5.93 -6.02 6.41
N GLU A 204 4.99 -6.94 6.66
CA GLU A 204 3.69 -6.96 6.00
C GLU A 204 2.82 -5.75 6.37
N ALA A 205 2.94 -5.25 7.61
CA ALA A 205 2.33 -3.98 8.03
C ALA A 205 2.94 -2.79 7.27
N GLY A 206 4.24 -2.85 6.95
CA GLY A 206 4.90 -1.90 6.07
C GLY A 206 4.27 -1.84 4.67
N HIS A 207 3.82 -2.98 4.12
CA HIS A 207 3.05 -3.02 2.87
C HIS A 207 1.69 -2.35 2.98
N THR A 208 0.99 -2.48 4.11
CA THR A 208 -0.24 -1.71 4.36
C THR A 208 0.01 -0.20 4.31
N LEU A 209 1.08 0.27 4.95
CA LEU A 209 1.47 1.68 4.94
C LEU A 209 1.89 2.15 3.53
N ASN A 210 2.57 1.29 2.77
CA ASN A 210 2.90 1.54 1.36
C ASN A 210 1.64 1.67 0.51
N LEU A 211 0.67 0.75 0.64
CA LEU A 211 -0.60 0.85 -0.10
C LEU A 211 -1.32 2.15 0.22
N ALA A 212 -1.42 2.50 1.51
CA ALA A 212 -2.05 3.74 1.92
C ALA A 212 -1.38 4.94 1.22
N THR A 213 -0.05 4.99 1.27
CA THR A 213 0.75 6.14 0.81
C THR A 213 0.90 6.26 -0.71
N PHE A 214 1.00 5.13 -1.41
CA PHE A 214 1.31 5.10 -2.84
C PHE A 214 0.17 4.55 -3.71
N GLY A 215 -0.84 3.92 -3.12
CA GLY A 215 -2.04 3.45 -3.80
C GLY A 215 -1.89 2.11 -4.53
N SER A 216 -3.02 1.59 -5.02
CA SER A 216 -3.13 0.25 -5.63
C SER A 216 -2.26 0.07 -6.87
N LEU A 217 -2.03 1.14 -7.64
CA LEU A 217 -1.17 1.08 -8.84
C LEU A 217 0.28 0.82 -8.45
N PHE A 218 0.78 1.50 -7.42
CA PHE A 218 2.10 1.24 -6.87
C PHE A 218 2.21 -0.18 -6.32
N HIS A 219 1.20 -0.63 -5.57
CA HIS A 219 1.16 -1.98 -4.99
C HIS A 219 1.23 -3.06 -6.06
N LEU A 220 0.48 -2.90 -7.16
CA LEU A 220 0.51 -3.82 -8.30
C LEU A 220 1.88 -3.84 -8.99
N VAL A 221 2.46 -2.67 -9.26
CA VAL A 221 3.80 -2.58 -9.87
C VAL A 221 4.85 -3.21 -8.94
N GLY A 222 4.74 -2.98 -7.63
CA GLY A 222 5.60 -3.59 -6.62
C GLY A 222 5.51 -5.12 -6.62
N ALA A 223 4.30 -5.67 -6.65
CA ALA A 223 4.09 -7.12 -6.73
C ALA A 223 4.70 -7.73 -8.02
N ILE A 224 4.63 -7.02 -9.14
CA ILE A 224 5.26 -7.44 -10.41
C ILE A 224 6.80 -7.38 -10.29
N ASP A 225 7.35 -6.28 -9.77
CA ASP A 225 8.79 -6.10 -9.55
C ASP A 225 9.35 -7.24 -8.68
N GLU A 226 8.70 -7.50 -7.55
CA GLU A 226 9.06 -8.56 -6.61
C GLU A 226 8.99 -9.95 -7.26
N ASN A 227 7.83 -10.33 -7.82
CA ASN A 227 7.53 -11.73 -8.14
C ASN A 227 7.80 -12.12 -9.60
N LEU A 228 7.65 -11.20 -10.56
CA LEU A 228 7.74 -11.51 -11.99
C LEU A 228 9.06 -11.06 -12.62
N THR A 229 9.71 -10.04 -12.07
CA THR A 229 11.00 -9.54 -12.60
C THR A 229 12.22 -10.05 -11.84
N GLY A 230 12.01 -10.83 -10.77
CA GLY A 230 13.07 -11.40 -9.95
C GLY A 230 13.66 -10.39 -8.95
N GLY A 231 12.97 -9.29 -8.66
CA GLY A 231 13.41 -8.30 -7.68
C GLY A 231 13.48 -8.88 -6.26
N GLY A 232 12.51 -9.72 -5.88
CA GLY A 232 12.38 -10.24 -4.52
C GLY A 232 12.54 -9.12 -3.48
N ALA A 233 13.31 -9.38 -2.43
CA ALA A 233 13.61 -8.38 -1.38
C ALA A 233 14.29 -7.07 -1.88
N ASN A 234 14.81 -7.03 -3.11
CA ASN A 234 15.38 -5.82 -3.70
C ASN A 234 14.34 -4.95 -4.42
N ALA A 235 13.12 -5.44 -4.60
CA ALA A 235 12.05 -4.64 -5.19
C ALA A 235 11.83 -3.36 -4.38
N PHE A 236 11.45 -2.28 -5.07
CA PHE A 236 11.36 -0.97 -4.42
C PHE A 236 10.27 -0.94 -3.34
N ALA A 237 9.13 -1.58 -3.58
CA ALA A 237 8.08 -1.76 -2.58
C ALA A 237 8.55 -2.58 -1.36
N GLU A 238 9.28 -3.68 -1.59
CA GLU A 238 9.84 -4.53 -0.53
C GLU A 238 10.81 -3.75 0.37
N ARG A 239 11.73 -2.98 -0.23
CA ARG A 239 12.71 -2.16 0.52
C ARG A 239 12.06 -1.04 1.33
N LEU A 240 10.89 -0.56 0.91
CA LEU A 240 10.10 0.41 1.68
C LEU A 240 9.34 -0.28 2.81
N ALA A 241 8.71 -1.43 2.55
CA ALA A 241 8.00 -2.21 3.56
C ALA A 241 8.95 -2.68 4.67
N GLU A 242 10.14 -3.15 4.30
CA GLU A 242 11.18 -3.56 5.25
C GLU A 242 11.64 -2.41 6.15
N SER A 243 11.50 -1.15 5.72
CA SER A 243 11.81 0.00 6.58
C SER A 243 10.88 0.15 7.78
N ASN A 244 9.76 -0.61 7.82
CA ASN A 244 8.90 -0.73 9.00
C ASN A 244 9.36 -1.81 9.97
N ASN A 245 10.28 -2.70 9.57
CA ASN A 245 10.79 -3.79 10.40
C ASN A 245 12.03 -3.35 11.21
N PRO A 246 11.93 -3.08 12.52
CA PRO A 246 13.09 -2.66 13.33
C PRO A 246 14.12 -3.77 13.53
N SER A 247 13.74 -5.03 13.31
CA SER A 247 14.61 -6.20 13.47
C SER A 247 15.33 -6.61 12.20
N THR A 248 15.15 -5.86 11.12
CA THR A 248 15.73 -6.15 9.82
C THR A 248 17.26 -6.12 9.84
N THR A 249 17.87 -7.06 9.12
CA THR A 249 19.30 -7.06 8.83
C THR A 249 19.60 -6.71 7.37
N GLN A 250 18.59 -6.33 6.59
CA GLN A 250 18.79 -5.96 5.18
C GLN A 250 19.56 -4.64 5.08
N SER A 251 20.63 -4.62 4.29
CA SER A 251 21.53 -3.46 4.19
C SER A 251 21.07 -2.41 3.18
N ASN A 252 20.08 -2.72 2.33
CA ASN A 252 19.67 -1.93 1.18
C ASN A 252 18.31 -1.21 1.37
N ILE A 253 17.86 -1.03 2.61
CA ILE A 253 16.54 -0.47 2.95
C ILE A 253 16.41 1.00 2.56
N ILE A 254 15.19 1.41 2.21
CA ILE A 254 14.86 2.81 1.93
C ILE A 254 14.11 3.37 3.13
N ALA A 255 14.80 4.20 3.93
CA ALA A 255 14.22 4.71 5.17
C ALA A 255 12.95 5.54 4.92
N MET A 256 11.81 5.05 5.41
CA MET A 256 10.50 5.71 5.33
C MET A 256 9.73 5.63 6.64
N TRP A 257 9.61 4.42 7.19
CA TRP A 257 8.79 4.15 8.39
C TRP A 257 9.59 4.20 9.69
N THR A 258 10.90 3.95 9.65
CA THR A 258 11.84 4.12 10.77
C THR A 258 13.04 5.01 10.41
#